data_AF-A0A905ST53-F1
#
_entry.id   AF-A0A905ST53-F1
#
_cell.length_a   1.000
_cell.length_b   1.000
_cell.length_c   1.000
_cell.angle_alpha   90.00
_cell.angle_beta   90.00
_cell.angle_gamma   90.00
#
_symmetry.space_group_name_H-M   'P 1'
#
loop_
_entity.id
_entity.type
_entity.pdbx_description
1 polymer ?
#
loop_
_entity_poly.entity_id
_entity_poly.type
_entity_poly.pdbx_seq_one_letter_code
_entity_poly.pdbx_strand_id
1 'polypeptide(L)'
;MKSQLEKVLEWCKEIGKFVAIFFGFTSHWYDYEKKIFKRNAFSRLAMIAVNIIGLALMFRGDSRFLSAFSRTDLNPAMKIVPCSRFLLITLPPVCTFGQIIFCDRQLTNIKKRLQFLEMESLTKIRRCSEIEGTLRRLKFFKYFLIIFMYLMTTYGESESFKELSALAIFYVNIISLSNLWMLQYFLVIARACRLFRYYDFQIRQMVKEFEKSLHDVNQNMEDHACAQLYWLRCQHSQLSGILKELQSFFGWQLLLKRVISLINNGMLIYSTIFETIQYEFMYVFTHDIPDYVSVILDFFVTDYVSELTKNTFNDLQLSLNELTEFSYSLKKLNRECEEFALYLHCLKLNLQQSTHLNMDRQNWFAMMSAAVTITIVFTQAHLGQSV
;
A
#
# COMPACT_ATOMS: atom_id res chain seq x y z
N MET A 1 11.31 1.65 -41.97
CA MET A 1 10.21 1.94 -41.01
C MET A 1 10.03 0.85 -39.95
N LYS A 2 9.82 -0.44 -40.26
CA LYS A 2 9.69 -1.50 -39.23
C LYS A 2 10.87 -1.58 -38.25
N SER A 3 12.12 -1.55 -38.74
CA SER A 3 13.31 -1.63 -37.86
C SER A 3 13.57 -0.37 -37.01
N GLN A 4 13.04 0.79 -37.40
CA GLN A 4 13.11 2.01 -36.58
C GLN A 4 12.05 2.00 -35.48
N LEU A 5 10.84 1.51 -35.79
CA LEU A 5 9.79 1.33 -34.78
C LEU A 5 10.21 0.31 -33.72
N GLU A 6 10.84 -0.81 -34.13
CA GLU A 6 11.38 -1.81 -33.22
C GLU A 6 12.45 -1.22 -32.29
N LYS A 7 13.38 -0.42 -32.83
CA LYS A 7 14.38 0.30 -32.03
C LYS A 7 13.76 1.29 -31.05
N VAL A 8 12.75 2.06 -31.46
CA VAL A 8 12.04 3.00 -30.57
C VAL A 8 11.30 2.25 -29.47
N LEU A 9 10.63 1.14 -29.78
CA LEU A 9 9.95 0.31 -28.78
C LEU A 9 10.95 -0.31 -27.78
N GLU A 10 12.12 -0.71 -28.25
CA GLU A 10 13.20 -1.21 -27.41
C GLU A 10 13.72 -0.10 -26.48
N TRP A 11 13.93 1.11 -27.00
CA TRP A 11 14.34 2.26 -26.18
C TRP A 11 13.28 2.66 -25.15
N CYS A 12 11.99 2.67 -25.53
CA CYS A 12 10.90 2.91 -24.60
C CYS A 12 10.84 1.86 -23.48
N LYS A 13 11.11 0.58 -23.79
CA LYS A 13 11.20 -0.48 -22.78
C LYS A 13 12.39 -0.25 -21.85
N GLU A 14 13.54 0.15 -22.36
CA GLU A 14 14.72 0.48 -21.55
C GLU A 14 14.47 1.69 -20.63
N ILE A 15 13.90 2.79 -21.17
CA ILE A 15 13.52 3.98 -20.39
C ILE A 15 12.49 3.60 -19.32
N GLY A 16 11.52 2.74 -19.67
CA GLY A 16 10.51 2.19 -18.77
C GLY A 16 11.10 1.59 -17.49
N LYS A 17 12.30 0.99 -17.55
CA LYS A 17 12.99 0.41 -16.37
C LYS A 17 13.40 1.48 -15.35
N PHE A 18 13.63 2.72 -15.79
CA PHE A 18 14.09 3.83 -14.97
C PHE A 18 12.97 4.80 -14.57
N VAL A 19 11.74 4.61 -15.04
CA VAL A 19 10.59 5.50 -14.75
C VAL A 19 10.40 5.71 -13.24
N ALA A 20 10.52 4.66 -12.43
CA ALA A 20 10.39 4.79 -10.98
C ALA A 20 11.50 5.62 -10.32
N ILE A 21 12.68 5.70 -10.95
CA ILE A 21 13.79 6.56 -10.51
C ILE A 21 13.50 8.01 -10.90
N PHE A 22 13.00 8.25 -12.12
CA PHE A 22 12.65 9.59 -12.60
C PHE A 22 11.42 10.19 -11.93
N PHE A 23 10.55 9.36 -11.38
CA PHE A 23 9.50 9.82 -10.49
C PHE A 23 9.93 9.97 -9.02
N GLY A 24 11.19 9.64 -8.69
CA GLY A 24 11.74 9.84 -7.35
C GLY A 24 11.41 8.75 -6.33
N PHE A 25 10.85 7.60 -6.74
CA PHE A 25 10.31 6.57 -5.82
C PHE A 25 11.34 5.59 -5.27
N THR A 26 12.41 5.36 -6.02
CA THR A 26 13.45 4.42 -5.65
C THR A 26 14.73 4.76 -6.40
N SER A 27 15.87 4.37 -5.82
CA SER A 27 17.15 4.41 -6.52
C SER A 27 17.47 3.10 -7.25
N HIS A 28 16.57 2.12 -7.21
CA HIS A 28 16.77 0.79 -7.79
C HIS A 28 15.98 0.60 -9.08
N TRP A 29 16.60 -0.02 -10.08
CA TRP A 29 15.89 -0.57 -11.23
C TRP A 29 15.92 -2.09 -11.18
N TYR A 30 14.91 -2.73 -11.78
CA TYR A 30 14.82 -4.17 -11.86
C TYR A 30 15.44 -4.66 -13.18
N ASP A 31 16.48 -5.48 -13.07
CA ASP A 31 17.06 -6.20 -14.19
C ASP A 31 16.23 -7.46 -14.44
N TYR A 32 15.42 -7.45 -15.49
CA TYR A 32 14.53 -8.54 -15.84
C TYR A 32 15.28 -9.81 -16.28
N GLU A 33 16.43 -9.66 -16.94
CA GLU A 33 17.23 -10.80 -17.41
C GLU A 33 17.86 -11.52 -16.22
N LYS A 34 18.49 -10.75 -15.32
CA LYS A 34 19.18 -11.29 -14.14
C LYS A 34 18.24 -11.50 -12.95
N LYS A 35 16.97 -11.08 -13.04
CA LYS A 35 15.97 -11.11 -11.96
C LYS A 35 16.45 -10.47 -10.65
N ILE A 36 17.22 -9.39 -10.75
CA ILE A 36 17.81 -8.70 -9.59
C ILE A 36 17.54 -7.20 -9.62
N PHE A 37 17.36 -6.62 -8.44
CA PHE A 37 17.38 -5.16 -8.30
C PHE A 37 18.81 -4.66 -8.26
N LYS A 38 19.13 -3.72 -9.15
CA LYS A 38 20.42 -3.05 -9.28
C LYS A 38 20.31 -1.59 -8.83
N ARG A 39 21.44 -1.03 -8.41
CA ARG A 39 21.55 0.37 -8.01
C ARG A 39 22.89 0.99 -8.39
N ASN A 40 22.78 2.21 -8.90
CA ASN A 40 23.77 3.21 -9.25
C ASN A 40 24.40 4.05 -8.15
N ALA A 41 25.47 4.79 -8.47
CA ALA A 41 25.61 6.16 -7.98
C ALA A 41 24.67 7.11 -8.75
N PHE A 42 24.61 6.99 -10.08
CA PHE A 42 23.76 7.84 -10.94
C PHE A 42 22.27 7.73 -10.60
N SER A 43 21.73 6.52 -10.45
CA SER A 43 20.32 6.34 -10.07
C SER A 43 19.96 6.92 -8.71
N ARG A 44 20.90 6.97 -7.75
CA ARG A 44 20.69 7.67 -6.47
C ARG A 44 20.65 9.18 -6.67
N LEU A 45 21.62 9.72 -7.41
CA LEU A 45 21.69 11.15 -7.69
C LEU A 45 20.45 11.62 -8.45
N ALA A 46 19.98 10.87 -9.44
CA ALA A 46 18.77 11.17 -10.19
C ALA A 46 17.53 11.19 -9.29
N MET A 47 17.32 10.15 -8.47
CA MET A 47 16.20 10.10 -7.52
C MET A 47 16.25 11.28 -6.52
N ILE A 48 17.43 11.61 -5.99
CA ILE A 48 17.61 12.73 -5.06
C ILE A 48 17.32 14.07 -5.77
N ALA A 49 17.88 14.27 -6.97
CA ALA A 49 17.72 15.52 -7.71
C ALA A 49 16.27 15.80 -8.06
N VAL A 50 15.53 14.79 -8.57
CA VAL A 50 14.10 14.90 -8.88
C VAL A 50 13.31 15.37 -7.65
N ASN A 51 13.54 14.74 -6.51
CA ASN A 51 12.82 15.07 -5.28
C ASN A 51 13.22 16.44 -4.71
N ILE A 52 14.51 16.81 -4.74
CA ILE A 52 14.97 18.14 -4.27
C ILE A 52 14.39 19.25 -5.15
N ILE A 53 14.39 19.07 -6.48
CA ILE A 53 13.80 20.04 -7.41
C ILE A 53 12.30 20.16 -7.14
N GLY A 54 11.59 19.03 -6.99
CA GLY A 54 10.16 19.03 -6.65
C GLY A 54 9.87 19.74 -5.34
N LEU A 55 10.62 19.44 -4.27
CA LEU A 55 10.48 20.11 -2.97
C LEU A 55 10.75 21.61 -3.08
N ALA A 56 11.79 22.04 -3.79
CA ALA A 56 12.11 23.45 -3.99
C ALA A 56 10.99 24.18 -4.73
N LEU A 57 10.40 23.56 -5.76
CA LEU A 57 9.23 24.09 -6.46
C LEU A 57 8.01 24.18 -5.55
N MET A 58 7.77 23.15 -4.74
CA MET A 58 6.66 23.14 -3.77
C MET A 58 6.80 24.26 -2.75
N PHE A 59 7.99 24.43 -2.15
CA PHE A 59 8.26 25.54 -1.22
C PHE A 59 8.18 26.92 -1.87
N ARG A 60 8.58 27.03 -3.15
CA ARG A 60 8.44 28.28 -3.90
C ARG A 60 6.97 28.60 -4.20
N GLY A 61 6.19 27.62 -4.62
CA GLY A 61 4.75 27.73 -4.84
C GLY A 61 4.01 28.12 -3.56
N ASP A 62 4.41 27.53 -2.44
CA ASP A 62 3.89 27.84 -1.11
C ASP A 62 4.63 29.00 -0.42
N SER A 63 5.41 29.84 -1.11
CA SER A 63 6.17 30.95 -0.49
C SER A 63 5.30 31.92 0.33
N ARG A 64 4.00 31.98 0.04
CA ARG A 64 3.00 32.72 0.84
C ARG A 64 2.92 32.20 2.29
N PHE A 65 3.12 30.90 2.53
CA PHE A 65 3.25 30.29 3.86
C PHE A 65 4.36 30.95 4.67
N LEU A 66 5.58 30.97 4.13
CA LEU A 66 6.75 31.55 4.79
C LEU A 66 6.54 33.04 5.08
N SER A 67 5.90 33.76 4.15
CA SER A 67 5.59 35.18 4.32
C SER A 67 4.54 35.45 5.42
N ALA A 68 3.59 34.53 5.64
CA ALA A 68 2.55 34.68 6.65
C ALA A 68 3.08 34.54 8.08
N PHE A 69 4.17 33.80 8.29
CA PHE A 69 4.85 33.73 9.59
C PHE A 69 5.68 34.97 9.91
N SER A 70 6.26 35.61 8.90
CA SER A 70 7.02 36.85 9.07
C SER A 70 6.14 38.08 9.34
N ARG A 71 4.83 37.98 9.08
CA ARG A 71 3.87 39.07 9.26
C ARG A 71 3.30 39.09 10.68
N THR A 72 3.70 40.10 11.46
CA THR A 72 3.26 40.30 12.85
C THR A 72 1.85 40.88 12.95
N ASP A 73 1.34 41.45 11.87
CA ASP A 73 0.04 42.12 11.69
C ASP A 73 -1.12 41.18 11.35
N LEU A 74 -0.85 39.89 11.07
CA LEU A 74 -1.90 38.90 10.81
C LEU A 74 -2.56 38.40 12.08
N ASN A 75 -3.89 38.37 12.09
CA ASN A 75 -4.70 37.74 13.14
C ASN A 75 -4.24 36.27 13.36
N PRO A 76 -4.11 35.80 14.62
CA PRO A 76 -3.77 34.41 14.92
C PRO A 76 -4.58 33.36 14.14
N ALA A 77 -5.88 33.59 13.92
CA ALA A 77 -6.73 32.70 13.12
C ALA A 77 -6.31 32.64 11.63
N MET A 78 -5.85 33.76 11.06
CA MET A 78 -5.33 33.80 9.68
C MET A 78 -3.96 33.14 9.55
N LYS A 79 -3.19 33.01 10.65
CA LYS A 79 -1.93 32.24 10.67
C LYS A 79 -2.18 30.73 10.65
N ILE A 80 -3.38 30.26 11.05
CA ILE A 80 -3.73 28.83 11.06
C ILE A 80 -3.88 28.27 9.63
N VAL A 81 -4.39 29.06 8.68
CA VAL A 81 -4.59 28.65 7.27
C VAL A 81 -3.28 28.26 6.56
N PRO A 82 -2.19 29.05 6.63
CA PRO A 82 -0.91 28.60 6.11
C PRO A 82 -0.35 27.41 6.91
N CYS A 83 -0.44 27.40 8.25
CA CYS A 83 -0.04 26.25 9.09
C CYS A 83 -0.69 24.94 8.64
N SER A 84 -2.00 24.94 8.41
CA SER A 84 -2.74 23.76 7.98
C SER A 84 -2.30 23.33 6.58
N ARG A 85 -2.07 24.27 5.65
CA ARG A 85 -1.57 23.95 4.31
C ARG A 85 -0.21 23.24 4.35
N PHE A 86 0.75 23.72 5.15
CA PHE A 86 2.04 23.04 5.31
C PHE A 86 1.89 21.63 5.90
N LEU A 87 1.08 21.49 6.95
CA LEU A 87 0.85 20.20 7.60
C LEU A 87 0.14 19.20 6.67
N LEU A 88 -0.78 19.66 5.83
CA LEU A 88 -1.60 18.79 4.99
C LEU A 88 -0.98 18.50 3.61
N ILE A 89 -0.28 19.47 3.01
CA ILE A 89 0.23 19.36 1.64
C ILE A 89 1.73 19.10 1.62
N THR A 90 2.52 19.85 2.40
CA THR A 90 3.99 19.83 2.33
C THR A 90 4.60 18.70 3.16
N LEU A 91 4.12 18.51 4.39
CA LEU A 91 4.68 17.55 5.34
C LEU A 91 4.67 16.08 4.83
N PRO A 92 3.58 15.54 4.24
CA PRO A 92 3.58 14.14 3.80
C PRO A 92 4.63 13.83 2.73
N PRO A 93 4.81 14.61 1.64
CA PRO A 93 5.91 14.46 0.71
C PRO A 93 7.30 14.51 1.34
N VAL A 94 7.54 15.47 2.26
CA VAL A 94 8.83 15.62 2.94
C VAL A 94 9.16 14.40 3.80
N CYS A 95 8.20 13.96 4.63
CA CYS A 95 8.35 12.73 5.42
C CYS A 95 8.57 11.50 4.53
N THR A 96 7.82 11.40 3.42
CA THR A 96 7.96 10.30 2.46
C THR A 96 9.36 10.30 1.83
N PHE A 97 9.86 11.45 1.39
CA PHE A 97 11.19 11.55 0.79
C PHE A 97 12.29 11.15 1.79
N GLY A 98 12.19 11.63 3.03
CA GLY A 98 13.07 11.20 4.12
C GLY A 98 13.04 9.67 4.28
N GLN A 99 11.85 9.08 4.35
CA GLN A 99 11.68 7.64 4.46
C GLN A 99 12.27 6.87 3.25
N ILE A 100 12.11 7.38 2.03
CA ILE A 100 12.73 6.78 0.84
C ILE A 100 14.26 6.76 1.00
N ILE A 101 14.88 7.87 1.41
CA ILE A 101 16.33 7.93 1.61
C ILE A 101 16.80 6.87 2.60
N PHE A 102 16.11 6.71 3.74
CA PHE A 102 16.52 5.78 4.79
C PHE A 102 16.15 4.31 4.49
N CYS A 103 14.98 4.06 3.90
CA CYS A 103 14.38 2.73 3.83
C CYS A 103 14.37 2.10 2.43
N ASP A 104 14.78 2.79 1.35
CA ASP A 104 14.74 2.25 -0.03
C ASP A 104 15.50 0.92 -0.17
N ARG A 105 16.63 0.77 0.54
CA ARG A 105 17.39 -0.49 0.58
C ARG A 105 16.63 -1.60 1.31
N GLN A 106 16.01 -1.29 2.46
CA GLN A 106 15.24 -2.25 3.25
C GLN A 106 14.02 -2.75 2.47
N LEU A 107 13.26 -1.84 1.86
CA LEU A 107 12.13 -2.19 1.01
C LEU A 107 12.54 -3.06 -0.18
N THR A 108 13.67 -2.75 -0.80
CA THR A 108 14.22 -3.58 -1.89
C THR A 108 14.60 -4.97 -1.41
N ASN A 109 15.19 -5.10 -0.22
CA ASN A 109 15.50 -6.41 0.38
C ASN A 109 14.23 -7.22 0.69
N ILE A 110 13.19 -6.57 1.22
CA ILE A 110 11.87 -7.19 1.41
C ILE A 110 11.34 -7.74 0.08
N LYS A 111 11.35 -6.93 -0.98
CA LYS A 111 10.89 -7.35 -2.32
C LYS A 111 11.68 -8.54 -2.85
N LYS A 112 13.01 -8.57 -2.64
CA LYS A 112 13.88 -9.70 -3.02
C LYS A 112 13.53 -10.97 -2.25
N ARG A 113 13.42 -10.90 -0.92
CA ARG A 113 13.06 -12.05 -0.08
C ARG A 113 11.69 -12.60 -0.45
N LEU A 114 10.72 -11.71 -0.66
CA LEU A 114 9.37 -12.09 -1.07
C LEU A 114 9.34 -12.72 -2.47
N GLN A 115 10.19 -12.24 -3.39
CA GLN A 115 10.34 -12.85 -4.70
C GLN A 115 10.98 -14.23 -4.63
N PHE A 116 11.99 -14.42 -3.79
CA PHE A 116 12.60 -15.73 -3.56
C PHE A 116 11.59 -16.72 -3.00
N LEU A 117 10.87 -16.33 -1.93
CA LEU A 117 9.79 -17.13 -1.34
C LEU A 117 8.73 -17.54 -2.36
N GLU A 118 8.30 -16.60 -3.20
CA GLU A 118 7.35 -16.92 -4.26
C GLU A 118 7.90 -17.92 -5.26
N MET A 119 9.13 -17.73 -5.74
CA MET A 119 9.72 -18.66 -6.69
C MET A 119 9.85 -20.06 -6.09
N GLU A 120 10.35 -20.16 -4.85
CA GLU A 120 10.43 -21.45 -4.13
C GLU A 120 9.03 -22.07 -3.97
N SER A 121 8.04 -21.29 -3.54
CA SER A 121 6.69 -21.77 -3.31
C SER A 121 6.03 -22.28 -4.59
N LEU A 122 6.20 -21.57 -5.71
CA LEU A 122 5.62 -21.94 -7.01
C LEU A 122 6.32 -23.14 -7.68
N THR A 123 7.46 -23.60 -7.18
CA THR A 123 8.03 -24.90 -7.62
C THR A 123 7.29 -26.09 -7.02
N LYS A 124 6.62 -25.91 -5.86
CA LYS A 124 5.95 -26.98 -5.12
C LYS A 124 4.42 -26.88 -5.15
N ILE A 125 3.88 -25.66 -5.17
CA ILE A 125 2.44 -25.40 -5.07
C ILE A 125 1.87 -25.12 -6.45
N ARG A 126 0.77 -25.79 -6.80
CA ARG A 126 0.07 -25.56 -8.06
C ARG A 126 -0.60 -24.19 -8.06
N ARG A 127 -0.46 -23.47 -9.18
CA ARG A 127 -1.15 -22.18 -9.38
C ARG A 127 -2.67 -22.35 -9.37
N CYS A 128 -3.35 -21.41 -8.72
CA CYS A 128 -4.80 -21.38 -8.61
C CYS A 128 -5.33 -20.08 -9.25
N SER A 129 -6.18 -20.23 -10.26
CA SER A 129 -6.73 -19.09 -11.03
C SER A 129 -7.58 -18.16 -10.16
N GLU A 130 -8.28 -18.70 -9.16
CA GLU A 130 -9.13 -17.94 -8.26
C GLU A 130 -8.32 -16.99 -7.36
N ILE A 131 -7.24 -17.50 -6.76
CA ILE A 131 -6.32 -16.71 -5.92
C ILE A 131 -5.71 -15.57 -6.74
N GLU A 132 -5.24 -15.88 -7.96
CA GLU A 132 -4.67 -14.89 -8.87
C GLU A 132 -5.72 -13.86 -9.34
N GLY A 133 -6.94 -14.30 -9.65
CA GLY A 133 -8.00 -13.45 -10.19
C GLY A 133 -8.46 -12.35 -9.22
N THR A 134 -8.63 -12.69 -7.94
CA THR A 134 -9.08 -11.70 -6.94
C THR A 134 -8.02 -10.63 -6.66
N LEU A 135 -6.76 -11.02 -6.44
CA LEU A 135 -5.69 -10.06 -6.16
C LEU A 135 -5.30 -9.25 -7.40
N ARG A 136 -5.42 -9.83 -8.59
CA ARG A 136 -5.22 -9.11 -9.86
C ARG A 136 -6.21 -7.97 -10.02
N ARG A 137 -7.50 -8.21 -9.76
CA ARG A 137 -8.55 -7.17 -9.83
C ARG A 137 -8.26 -6.01 -8.88
N LEU A 138 -7.92 -6.31 -7.62
CA LEU A 138 -7.58 -5.29 -6.63
C LEU A 138 -6.34 -4.49 -7.03
N LYS A 139 -5.32 -5.15 -7.57
CA LYS A 139 -4.11 -4.48 -8.06
C LYS A 139 -4.39 -3.54 -9.23
N PHE A 140 -5.19 -3.96 -10.20
CA PHE A 140 -5.59 -3.09 -11.31
C PHE A 140 -6.39 -1.88 -10.83
N PHE A 141 -7.34 -2.11 -9.93
CA PHE A 141 -8.13 -1.03 -9.35
C PHE A 141 -7.25 -0.04 -8.56
N LYS A 142 -6.28 -0.53 -7.79
CA LYS A 142 -5.29 0.32 -7.11
C LYS A 142 -4.47 1.17 -8.09
N TYR A 143 -3.99 0.59 -9.20
CA TYR A 143 -3.28 1.37 -10.22
C TYR A 143 -4.18 2.43 -10.85
N PHE A 144 -5.42 2.08 -11.17
CA PHE A 144 -6.41 3.03 -11.68
C PHE A 144 -6.58 4.22 -10.73
N LEU A 145 -6.78 3.98 -9.43
CA LEU A 145 -6.92 5.05 -8.43
C LEU A 145 -5.68 5.94 -8.36
N ILE A 146 -4.48 5.36 -8.34
CA ILE A 146 -3.23 6.13 -8.26
C ILE A 146 -3.01 6.99 -9.52
N ILE A 147 -3.26 6.42 -10.71
CA ILE A 147 -3.16 7.15 -11.96
C ILE A 147 -4.21 8.27 -12.00
N PHE A 148 -5.45 7.96 -11.59
CA PHE A 148 -6.53 8.94 -11.54
C PHE A 148 -6.19 10.11 -10.62
N MET A 149 -5.76 9.86 -9.38
CA MET A 149 -5.29 10.89 -8.45
C MET A 149 -4.16 11.72 -9.05
N TYR A 150 -3.15 11.07 -9.65
CA TYR A 150 -2.04 11.77 -10.29
C TYR A 150 -2.50 12.70 -11.43
N LEU A 151 -3.43 12.24 -12.27
CA LEU A 151 -4.01 13.04 -13.35
C LEU A 151 -4.84 14.21 -12.83
N MET A 152 -5.62 14.00 -11.77
CA MET A 152 -6.39 15.08 -11.12
C MET A 152 -5.47 16.14 -10.53
N THR A 153 -4.40 15.75 -9.84
CA THR A 153 -3.37 16.70 -9.35
C THR A 153 -2.71 17.45 -10.51
N THR A 154 -2.39 16.75 -11.61
CA THR A 154 -1.82 17.39 -12.80
C THR A 154 -2.77 18.40 -13.42
N TYR A 155 -4.05 18.07 -13.53
CA TYR A 155 -5.07 18.95 -14.08
C TYR A 155 -5.27 20.19 -13.21
N GLY A 156 -5.43 20.01 -11.89
CA GLY A 156 -5.63 21.12 -10.95
C GLY A 156 -4.46 22.12 -10.92
N GLU A 157 -3.24 21.64 -11.18
CA GLU A 157 -2.03 22.47 -11.15
C GLU A 157 -1.59 22.96 -12.54
N SER A 158 -2.31 22.54 -13.60
CA SER A 158 -1.96 22.88 -14.97
C SER A 158 -1.99 24.39 -15.24
N GLU A 159 -2.85 25.14 -14.55
CA GLU A 159 -2.92 26.60 -14.66
C GLU A 159 -1.74 27.30 -13.99
N SER A 160 -1.31 26.80 -12.83
CA SER A 160 -0.19 27.35 -12.04
C SER A 160 1.16 27.27 -12.78
N PHE A 161 1.29 26.34 -13.73
CA PHE A 161 2.55 26.06 -14.43
C PHE A 161 2.47 26.19 -15.96
N LYS A 162 1.50 26.94 -16.50
CA LYS A 162 1.33 27.14 -17.96
C LYS A 162 2.63 27.54 -18.68
N GLU A 163 3.46 28.39 -18.07
CA GLU A 163 4.72 28.89 -18.65
C GLU A 163 5.92 27.94 -18.46
N LEU A 164 5.85 27.00 -17.51
CA LEU A 164 6.94 26.10 -17.12
C LEU A 164 6.44 24.65 -17.00
N SER A 165 5.76 24.17 -18.03
CA SER A 165 5.09 22.86 -18.06
C SER A 165 6.02 21.67 -17.74
N ALA A 166 7.29 21.75 -18.14
CA ALA A 166 8.29 20.73 -17.81
C ALA A 166 8.63 20.67 -16.30
N LEU A 167 8.56 21.80 -15.59
CA LEU A 167 8.79 21.86 -14.15
C LEU A 167 7.57 21.39 -13.35
N ALA A 168 6.36 21.50 -13.91
CA ALA A 168 5.13 20.98 -13.32
C ALA A 168 5.24 19.48 -13.00
N ILE A 169 5.95 18.70 -13.83
CA ILE A 169 6.16 17.27 -13.62
C ILE A 169 6.87 17.01 -12.29
N PHE A 170 7.91 17.78 -11.95
CA PHE A 170 8.63 17.62 -10.69
C PHE A 170 7.77 17.98 -9.47
N TYR A 171 6.92 19.00 -9.61
CA TYR A 171 5.97 19.40 -8.58
C TYR A 171 4.88 18.33 -8.35
N VAL A 172 4.26 17.83 -9.43
CA VAL A 172 3.24 16.77 -9.34
C VAL A 172 3.86 15.47 -8.79
N ASN A 173 5.09 15.13 -9.19
CA ASN A 173 5.81 13.97 -8.66
C ASN A 173 5.99 14.05 -7.15
N ILE A 174 6.41 15.22 -6.62
CA ILE A 174 6.66 15.35 -5.19
C ILE A 174 5.36 15.32 -4.39
N ILE A 175 4.29 15.97 -4.86
CA ILE A 175 2.98 15.92 -4.20
C ILE A 175 2.42 14.50 -4.19
N SER A 176 2.56 13.79 -5.31
CA SER A 176 2.06 12.42 -5.44
C SER A 176 2.97 11.38 -4.78
N LEU A 177 4.13 11.77 -4.25
CA LEU A 177 5.16 10.87 -3.73
C LEU A 177 4.63 9.96 -2.61
N SER A 178 3.84 10.53 -1.68
CA SER A 178 3.22 9.76 -0.59
C SER A 178 2.24 8.70 -1.11
N ASN A 179 1.45 9.03 -2.13
CA ASN A 179 0.53 8.08 -2.78
C ASN A 179 1.29 6.94 -3.45
N LEU A 180 2.36 7.27 -4.17
CA LEU A 180 3.17 6.30 -4.91
C LEU A 180 4.01 5.42 -3.99
N TRP A 181 4.44 5.95 -2.85
CA TRP A 181 5.06 5.16 -1.78
C TRP A 181 4.08 4.18 -1.14
N MET A 182 2.84 4.61 -0.87
CA MET A 182 1.79 3.72 -0.39
C MET A 182 1.38 2.64 -1.39
N LEU A 183 1.48 2.92 -2.70
CA LEU A 183 1.34 1.89 -3.72
C LEU A 183 2.41 0.81 -3.58
N GLN A 184 3.67 1.16 -3.25
CA GLN A 184 4.71 0.15 -3.00
C GLN A 184 4.37 -0.76 -1.82
N TYR A 185 3.89 -0.18 -0.72
CA TYR A 185 3.40 -0.93 0.42
C TYR A 185 2.27 -1.90 0.02
N PHE A 186 1.25 -1.39 -0.67
CA PHE A 186 0.14 -2.21 -1.17
C PHE A 186 0.63 -3.38 -2.03
N LEU A 187 1.55 -3.14 -2.95
CA LEU A 187 2.05 -4.19 -3.85
C LEU A 187 2.79 -5.30 -3.08
N VAL A 188 3.52 -4.96 -2.01
CA VAL A 188 4.20 -5.94 -1.17
C VAL A 188 3.19 -6.74 -0.35
N ILE A 189 2.20 -6.10 0.29
CA ILE A 189 1.17 -6.82 1.05
C ILE A 189 0.31 -7.68 0.15
N ALA A 190 -0.14 -7.19 -1.00
CA ALA A 190 -0.93 -7.99 -1.94
C ALA A 190 -0.19 -9.26 -2.37
N ARG A 191 1.14 -9.16 -2.56
CA ARG A 191 1.98 -10.31 -2.88
C ARG A 191 2.15 -11.26 -1.69
N ALA A 192 2.28 -10.74 -0.47
CA ALA A 192 2.32 -11.56 0.74
C ALA A 192 0.98 -12.28 0.99
N CYS A 193 -0.14 -11.56 0.90
CA CYS A 193 -1.50 -12.09 0.95
C CYS A 193 -1.68 -13.28 0.00
N ARG A 194 -1.19 -13.12 -1.25
CA ARG A 194 -1.23 -14.20 -2.24
C ARG A 194 -0.53 -15.46 -1.78
N LEU A 195 0.67 -15.33 -1.20
CA LEU A 195 1.46 -16.47 -0.74
C LEU A 195 0.81 -17.16 0.46
N PHE A 196 0.27 -16.40 1.42
CA PHE A 196 -0.51 -16.98 2.52
C PHE A 196 -1.71 -17.79 2.01
N ARG A 197 -2.45 -17.26 1.02
CA ARG A 197 -3.54 -18.00 0.37
C ARG A 197 -3.07 -19.26 -0.34
N TYR A 198 -1.87 -19.25 -0.93
CA TYR A 198 -1.28 -20.45 -1.54
C TYR A 198 -0.91 -21.51 -0.49
N TYR A 199 -0.40 -21.09 0.67
CA TYR A 199 -0.08 -22.02 1.76
C TYR A 199 -1.35 -22.68 2.32
N ASP A 200 -2.40 -21.90 2.58
CA ASP A 200 -3.72 -22.41 2.97
C ASP A 200 -4.29 -23.37 1.90
N PHE A 201 -4.24 -22.97 0.63
CA PHE A 201 -4.67 -23.82 -0.48
C PHE A 201 -3.94 -25.17 -0.52
N GLN A 202 -2.63 -25.19 -0.23
CA GLN A 202 -1.87 -26.43 -0.20
C GLN A 202 -2.32 -27.36 0.92
N ILE A 203 -2.63 -26.83 2.12
CA ILE A 203 -3.17 -27.66 3.22
C ILE A 203 -4.54 -28.22 2.84
N ARG A 204 -5.42 -27.41 2.23
CA ARG A 204 -6.71 -27.89 1.73
C ARG A 204 -6.58 -28.99 0.67
N GLN A 205 -5.52 -28.96 -0.15
CA GLN A 205 -5.23 -30.05 -1.07
C GLN A 205 -4.82 -31.32 -0.32
N MET A 206 -3.99 -31.20 0.71
CA MET A 206 -3.61 -32.33 1.56
C MET A 206 -4.86 -32.95 2.22
N VAL A 207 -5.75 -32.14 2.80
CA VAL A 207 -7.02 -32.62 3.39
C VAL A 207 -7.81 -33.48 2.38
N LYS A 208 -7.98 -32.98 1.14
CA LYS A 208 -8.69 -33.72 0.08
C LYS A 208 -7.98 -35.01 -0.37
N GLU A 209 -6.65 -35.06 -0.27
CA GLU A 209 -5.87 -36.26 -0.57
C GLU A 209 -6.06 -37.32 0.52
N PHE A 210 -6.05 -36.92 1.79
CA PHE A 210 -6.33 -37.80 2.93
C PHE A 210 -7.78 -38.31 2.94
N GLU A 211 -8.75 -37.46 2.63
CA GLU A 211 -10.16 -37.86 2.50
C GLU A 211 -10.35 -38.96 1.43
N LYS A 212 -9.62 -38.89 0.31
CA LYS A 212 -9.70 -39.91 -0.75
C LYS A 212 -8.96 -41.20 -0.44
N SER A 213 -7.99 -41.17 0.49
CA SER A 213 -7.09 -42.27 0.80
C SER A 213 -7.35 -42.91 2.17
N LEU A 214 -8.54 -42.68 2.75
CA LEU A 214 -8.99 -43.12 4.07
C LEU A 214 -8.68 -44.59 4.45
N HIS A 215 -8.51 -45.49 3.48
CA HIS A 215 -8.23 -46.91 3.72
C HIS A 215 -6.80 -47.38 3.38
N ASP A 216 -5.98 -46.56 2.72
CA ASP A 216 -4.66 -46.93 2.18
C ASP A 216 -3.52 -45.97 2.62
N VAL A 217 -3.69 -45.26 3.74
CA VAL A 217 -2.63 -44.39 4.25
C VAL A 217 -1.46 -45.23 4.76
N ASN A 218 -0.35 -45.19 4.04
CA ASN A 218 0.89 -45.84 4.44
C ASN A 218 1.87 -44.85 5.11
N GLN A 219 2.92 -45.39 5.74
CA GLN A 219 3.92 -44.59 6.46
C GLN A 219 4.67 -43.60 5.56
N ASN A 220 4.84 -43.92 4.27
CA ASN A 220 5.47 -43.01 3.30
C ASN A 220 4.58 -41.79 3.02
N MET A 221 3.25 -41.95 2.99
CA MET A 221 2.31 -40.83 2.87
C MET A 221 2.35 -39.94 4.10
N GLU A 222 2.38 -40.53 5.31
CA GLU A 222 2.51 -39.78 6.56
C GLU A 222 3.82 -38.96 6.59
N ASP A 223 4.95 -39.59 6.29
CA ASP A 223 6.26 -38.92 6.30
C ASP A 223 6.33 -37.79 5.23
N HIS A 224 5.73 -38.00 4.05
CA HIS A 224 5.63 -36.95 3.02
C HIS A 224 4.78 -35.76 3.48
N ALA A 225 3.61 -36.03 4.06
CA ALA A 225 2.71 -35.01 4.57
C ALA A 225 3.35 -34.22 5.73
N CYS A 226 4.06 -34.89 6.63
CA CYS A 226 4.82 -34.24 7.70
C CYS A 226 5.88 -33.28 7.13
N ALA A 227 6.69 -33.75 6.17
CA ALA A 227 7.71 -32.92 5.55
C ALA A 227 7.11 -31.69 4.82
N GLN A 228 5.93 -31.87 4.20
CA GLN A 228 5.22 -30.81 3.53
C GLN A 228 4.65 -29.77 4.50
N LEU A 229 4.02 -30.19 5.60
CA LEU A 229 3.54 -29.30 6.66
C LEU A 229 4.68 -28.54 7.32
N TYR A 230 5.78 -29.23 7.64
CA TYR A 230 6.97 -28.59 8.20
C TYR A 230 7.50 -27.50 7.26
N TRP A 231 7.63 -27.81 5.96
CA TRP A 231 8.06 -26.82 4.96
C TRP A 231 7.06 -25.65 4.88
N LEU A 232 5.75 -25.88 4.85
CA LEU A 232 4.73 -24.83 4.84
C LEU A 232 4.83 -23.93 6.08
N ARG A 233 5.03 -24.51 7.27
CA ARG A 233 5.25 -23.77 8.52
C ARG A 233 6.48 -22.88 8.44
N CYS A 234 7.60 -23.39 7.92
CA CYS A 234 8.82 -22.60 7.72
C CYS A 234 8.59 -21.42 6.76
N GLN A 235 7.95 -21.67 5.61
CA GLN A 235 7.65 -20.64 4.62
C GLN A 235 6.70 -19.57 5.18
N HIS A 236 5.66 -20.00 5.89
CA HIS A 236 4.72 -19.12 6.56
C HIS A 236 5.41 -18.26 7.63
N SER A 237 6.37 -18.81 8.39
CA SER A 237 7.19 -18.07 9.35
C SER A 237 8.05 -17.01 8.69
N GLN A 238 8.76 -17.35 7.61
CA GLN A 238 9.56 -16.38 6.87
C GLN A 238 8.71 -15.24 6.29
N LEU A 239 7.54 -15.58 5.74
CA LEU A 239 6.60 -14.60 5.19
C LEU A 239 6.02 -13.68 6.27
N SER A 240 5.69 -14.24 7.44
CA SER A 240 5.22 -13.49 8.61
C SER A 240 6.29 -12.52 9.13
N GLY A 241 7.57 -12.94 9.13
CA GLY A 241 8.70 -12.07 9.45
C GLY A 241 8.82 -10.88 8.49
N ILE A 242 8.64 -11.12 7.18
CA ILE A 242 8.62 -10.05 6.17
C ILE A 242 7.47 -9.07 6.43
N LEU A 243 6.29 -9.57 6.77
CA LEU A 243 5.12 -8.73 7.04
C LEU A 243 5.34 -7.84 8.27
N LYS A 244 5.89 -8.39 9.36
CA LYS A 244 6.25 -7.63 10.57
C LYS A 244 7.25 -6.52 10.25
N GLU A 245 8.30 -6.88 9.52
CA GLU A 245 9.33 -5.94 9.09
C GLU A 245 8.72 -4.80 8.24
N LEU A 246 7.86 -5.13 7.27
CA LEU A 246 7.15 -4.14 6.45
C LEU A 246 6.30 -3.18 7.30
N GLN A 247 5.54 -3.69 8.26
CA GLN A 247 4.68 -2.89 9.13
C GLN A 247 5.47 -1.96 10.05
N SER A 248 6.61 -2.43 10.57
CA SER A 248 7.49 -1.60 11.41
C SER A 248 8.00 -0.37 10.66
N PHE A 249 8.23 -0.49 9.35
CA PHE A 249 8.72 0.60 8.52
C PHE A 249 7.61 1.52 8.02
N PHE A 250 6.45 0.98 7.63
CA PHE A 250 5.37 1.76 7.04
C PHE A 250 4.35 2.30 8.05
N GLY A 251 4.32 1.79 9.29
CA GLY A 251 3.30 2.13 10.28
C GLY A 251 3.14 3.63 10.55
N TRP A 252 4.25 4.35 10.73
CA TRP A 252 4.20 5.81 10.92
C TRP A 252 3.68 6.55 9.69
N GLN A 253 4.13 6.17 8.49
CA GLN A 253 3.72 6.83 7.24
C GLN A 253 2.23 6.57 6.95
N LEU A 254 1.75 5.36 7.25
CA LEU A 254 0.33 5.00 7.20
C LEU A 254 -0.51 5.88 8.12
N LEU A 255 -0.07 6.04 9.37
CA LEU A 255 -0.74 6.89 10.35
C LEU A 255 -0.77 8.34 9.87
N LEU A 256 0.39 8.89 9.49
CA LEU A 256 0.52 10.26 8.99
C LEU A 256 -0.40 10.50 7.79
N LYS A 257 -0.38 9.61 6.79
CA LYS A 257 -1.23 9.74 5.61
C LYS A 257 -2.71 9.69 5.96
N ARG A 258 -3.14 8.80 6.87
CA ARG A 258 -4.53 8.72 7.32
C ARG A 258 -4.98 9.98 8.04
N VAL A 259 -4.19 10.49 8.97
CA VAL A 259 -4.52 11.70 9.73
C VAL A 259 -4.67 12.89 8.78
N ILE A 260 -3.72 13.05 7.86
CA ILE A 260 -3.75 14.14 6.89
C ILE A 260 -4.93 14.01 5.95
N SER A 261 -5.18 12.82 5.38
CA SER A 261 -6.31 12.59 4.49
C SER A 261 -7.65 12.76 5.22
N LEU A 262 -7.77 12.37 6.49
CA LEU A 262 -8.97 12.58 7.29
C LEU A 262 -9.30 14.07 7.42
N ILE A 263 -8.31 14.87 7.79
CA ILE A 263 -8.47 16.32 7.93
C ILE A 263 -8.78 16.94 6.57
N ASN A 264 -8.02 16.60 5.53
CA ASN A 264 -8.22 17.12 4.18
C ASN A 264 -9.61 16.80 3.64
N ASN A 265 -10.07 15.56 3.80
CA ASN A 265 -11.39 15.12 3.37
C ASN A 265 -12.51 15.83 4.13
N GLY A 266 -12.39 15.99 5.46
CA GLY A 266 -13.37 16.74 6.25
C GLY A 266 -13.46 18.21 5.82
N MET A 267 -12.32 18.84 5.52
CA MET A 267 -12.26 20.21 5.00
C MET A 267 -12.87 20.32 3.60
N LEU A 268 -12.58 19.35 2.72
CA LEU A 268 -13.10 19.33 1.35
C LEU A 268 -14.62 19.18 1.35
N ILE A 269 -15.17 18.20 2.10
CA ILE A 269 -16.62 18.00 2.21
C ILE A 269 -17.31 19.26 2.78
N TYR A 270 -16.70 19.90 3.79
CA TYR A 270 -17.22 21.16 4.33
C TYR A 270 -17.21 22.28 3.28
N SER A 271 -16.11 22.47 2.53
CA SER A 271 -16.03 23.45 1.44
C SER A 271 -17.08 23.18 0.38
N THR A 272 -17.22 21.92 -0.05
CA THR A 272 -18.23 21.47 -1.01
C THR A 272 -19.65 21.83 -0.57
N ILE A 273 -20.04 21.55 0.68
CA ILE A 273 -21.38 21.88 1.20
C ILE A 273 -21.61 23.39 1.11
N PHE A 274 -20.63 24.19 1.49
CA PHE A 274 -20.74 25.65 1.43
C PHE A 274 -20.76 26.20 0.00
N GLU A 275 -19.90 25.68 -0.88
CA GLU A 275 -19.84 26.06 -2.28
C GLU A 275 -21.11 25.65 -3.03
N THR A 276 -21.72 24.50 -2.73
CA THR A 276 -23.03 24.15 -3.32
C THR A 276 -24.16 25.12 -2.92
N ILE A 277 -24.00 25.89 -1.84
CA ILE A 277 -24.95 26.95 -1.45
C ILE A 277 -24.72 28.24 -2.26
N GLN A 278 -23.50 28.48 -2.76
CA GLN A 278 -23.09 29.74 -3.40
C GLN A 278 -22.71 29.65 -4.89
N TYR A 279 -22.34 28.47 -5.40
CA TYR A 279 -21.77 28.21 -6.73
C TYR A 279 -22.43 27.01 -7.43
N GLU A 280 -22.20 26.87 -8.74
CA GLU A 280 -22.78 25.82 -9.56
C GLU A 280 -22.33 24.42 -9.12
N PHE A 281 -23.32 23.57 -8.85
CA PHE A 281 -23.21 22.14 -8.49
C PHE A 281 -22.24 21.33 -9.37
N MET A 282 -21.96 21.79 -10.60
CA MET A 282 -21.07 21.11 -11.55
C MET A 282 -19.62 21.03 -11.05
N TYR A 283 -19.08 22.10 -10.46
CA TYR A 283 -17.67 22.15 -10.02
C TYR A 283 -17.36 21.11 -8.93
N VAL A 284 -18.29 21.00 -7.98
CA VAL A 284 -18.28 20.02 -6.89
C VAL A 284 -18.25 18.57 -7.41
N PHE A 285 -19.06 18.27 -8.43
CA PHE A 285 -19.12 16.93 -9.01
C PHE A 285 -17.91 16.58 -9.87
N THR A 286 -17.25 17.57 -10.47
CA THR A 286 -16.11 17.33 -11.36
C THR A 286 -14.76 17.37 -10.64
N HIS A 287 -14.66 17.98 -9.46
CA HIS A 287 -13.40 18.12 -8.72
C HIS A 287 -13.42 17.50 -7.33
N ASP A 288 -14.27 17.99 -6.42
CA ASP A 288 -14.22 17.63 -5.01
C ASP A 288 -14.63 16.18 -4.75
N ILE A 289 -15.75 15.75 -5.34
CA ILE A 289 -16.25 14.38 -5.17
C ILE A 289 -15.23 13.37 -5.72
N PRO A 290 -14.71 13.50 -6.96
CA PRO A 290 -13.70 12.59 -7.47
C PRO A 290 -12.42 12.53 -6.64
N ASP A 291 -11.93 13.67 -6.13
CA ASP A 291 -10.72 13.71 -5.30
C ASP A 291 -10.95 12.95 -3.98
N TYR A 292 -11.99 13.31 -3.24
CA TYR A 292 -12.38 12.63 -2.00
C TYR A 292 -12.59 11.12 -2.19
N VAL A 293 -13.41 10.73 -3.17
CA VAL A 293 -13.77 9.33 -3.41
C VAL A 293 -12.54 8.51 -3.76
N SER A 294 -11.63 9.05 -4.58
CA SER A 294 -10.43 8.34 -4.98
C SER A 294 -9.49 8.04 -3.80
N VAL A 295 -9.31 8.99 -2.87
CA VAL A 295 -8.49 8.83 -1.66
C VAL A 295 -9.13 7.82 -0.71
N ILE A 296 -10.43 7.89 -0.49
CA ILE A 296 -11.15 6.96 0.37
C ILE A 296 -11.11 5.53 -0.17
N LEU A 297 -11.28 5.36 -1.48
CA LEU A 297 -11.15 4.06 -2.15
C LEU A 297 -9.71 3.53 -2.10
N ASP A 298 -8.71 4.41 -2.17
CA ASP A 298 -7.29 4.04 -2.03
C ASP A 298 -7.00 3.36 -0.68
N PHE A 299 -7.54 3.95 0.41
CA PHE A 299 -7.47 3.36 1.75
C PHE A 299 -8.28 2.07 1.85
N PHE A 300 -9.52 2.06 1.34
CA PHE A 300 -10.38 0.87 1.35
C PHE A 300 -9.67 -0.34 0.74
N VAL A 301 -9.08 -0.19 -0.44
CA VAL A 301 -8.40 -1.29 -1.15
C VAL A 301 -7.18 -1.79 -0.36
N THR A 302 -6.49 -0.89 0.34
CA THR A 302 -5.34 -1.26 1.19
C THR A 302 -5.78 -2.02 2.44
N ASP A 303 -6.84 -1.54 3.09
CA ASP A 303 -7.40 -2.16 4.29
C ASP A 303 -8.04 -3.50 3.99
N TYR A 304 -8.71 -3.61 2.85
CA TYR A 304 -9.30 -4.86 2.40
C TYR A 304 -8.25 -5.94 2.15
N VAL A 305 -7.12 -5.62 1.50
CA VAL A 305 -6.03 -6.58 1.31
C VAL A 305 -5.36 -6.95 2.65
N SER A 306 -5.26 -6.00 3.57
CA SER A 306 -4.72 -6.26 4.91
C SER A 306 -5.64 -7.19 5.71
N GLU A 307 -6.96 -6.98 5.63
CA GLU A 307 -7.96 -7.86 6.22
C GLU A 307 -7.96 -9.25 5.58
N LEU A 308 -7.89 -9.35 4.24
CA LEU A 308 -7.74 -10.64 3.56
C LEU A 308 -6.50 -11.38 4.05
N THR A 309 -5.39 -10.67 4.25
CA THR A 309 -4.16 -11.25 4.81
C THR A 309 -4.35 -11.73 6.25
N LYS A 310 -5.12 -11.00 7.08
CA LYS A 310 -5.46 -11.42 8.44
C LYS A 310 -6.37 -12.66 8.44
N ASN A 311 -7.33 -12.72 7.52
CA ASN A 311 -8.29 -13.82 7.43
C ASN A 311 -7.62 -15.13 7.02
N THR A 312 -6.54 -15.09 6.22
CA THR A 312 -5.80 -16.32 5.87
C THR A 312 -5.23 -17.06 7.07
N PHE A 313 -4.98 -16.40 8.20
CA PHE A 313 -4.52 -17.09 9.42
C PHE A 313 -5.65 -17.92 10.06
N ASN A 314 -6.88 -17.41 10.03
CA ASN A 314 -8.05 -18.15 10.52
C ASN A 314 -8.41 -19.29 9.56
N ASP A 315 -8.37 -19.03 8.26
CA ASP A 315 -8.61 -20.04 7.22
C ASP A 315 -7.61 -21.21 7.34
N LEU A 316 -6.33 -20.88 7.50
CA LEU A 316 -5.27 -21.86 7.69
C LEU A 316 -5.48 -22.69 8.97
N GLN A 317 -5.92 -22.05 10.06
CA GLN A 317 -6.24 -22.76 11.30
C GLN A 317 -7.41 -23.75 11.10
N LEU A 318 -8.44 -23.37 10.35
CA LEU A 318 -9.56 -24.26 10.03
C LEU A 318 -9.09 -25.45 9.20
N SER A 319 -8.30 -25.21 8.15
CA SER A 319 -7.76 -26.29 7.31
C SER A 319 -6.78 -27.21 8.06
N LEU A 320 -6.03 -26.69 9.04
CA LEU A 320 -5.22 -27.51 9.94
C LEU A 320 -6.08 -28.36 10.89
N ASN A 321 -7.17 -27.81 11.42
CA ASN A 321 -8.09 -28.57 12.27
C ASN A 321 -8.74 -29.72 11.47
N GLU A 322 -9.19 -29.46 10.25
CA GLU A 322 -9.73 -30.49 9.34
C GLU A 322 -8.68 -31.58 9.08
N LEU A 323 -7.42 -31.21 8.81
CA LEU A 323 -6.35 -32.19 8.62
C LEU A 323 -6.06 -33.00 9.89
N THR A 324 -6.17 -32.37 11.06
CA THR A 324 -5.99 -33.02 12.36
C THR A 324 -6.99 -34.16 12.56
N GLU A 325 -8.25 -33.98 12.16
CA GLU A 325 -9.32 -34.99 12.28
C GLU A 325 -8.98 -36.29 11.53
N PHE A 326 -8.35 -36.19 10.35
CA PHE A 326 -7.88 -37.37 9.60
C PHE A 326 -6.58 -37.95 10.13
N SER A 327 -5.75 -37.12 10.77
CA SER A 327 -4.41 -37.50 11.24
C SER A 327 -4.37 -38.10 12.64
N TYR A 328 -5.50 -38.24 13.35
CA TYR A 328 -5.52 -38.71 14.74
C TYR A 328 -4.87 -40.10 14.93
N SER A 329 -4.97 -40.98 13.93
CA SER A 329 -4.29 -42.28 13.89
C SER A 329 -2.81 -42.21 13.45
N LEU A 330 -2.38 -41.07 12.88
CA LEU A 330 -1.07 -40.77 12.31
C LEU A 330 -0.28 -39.86 13.27
N LYS A 331 0.38 -40.47 14.25
CA LYS A 331 1.00 -39.76 15.38
C LYS A 331 1.99 -38.66 14.99
N LYS A 332 2.76 -38.83 13.90
CA LYS A 332 3.73 -37.81 13.48
C LYS A 332 3.03 -36.62 12.83
N LEU A 333 2.04 -36.90 11.98
CA LEU A 333 1.30 -35.86 11.28
C LEU A 333 0.46 -35.02 12.24
N ASN A 334 -0.22 -35.68 13.18
CA ASN A 334 -0.96 -35.00 14.24
C ASN A 334 -0.07 -34.02 15.04
N ARG A 335 1.14 -34.45 15.39
CA ARG A 335 2.11 -33.59 16.09
C ARG A 335 2.52 -32.37 15.26
N GLU A 336 2.82 -32.53 13.97
CA GLU A 336 3.16 -31.37 13.13
C GLU A 336 1.98 -30.40 12.95
N CYS A 337 0.74 -30.92 12.88
CA CYS A 337 -0.47 -30.10 12.88
C CYS A 337 -0.59 -29.28 14.18
N GLU A 338 -0.40 -29.91 15.35
CA GLU A 338 -0.40 -29.24 16.65
C GLU A 338 0.69 -28.18 16.76
N GLU A 339 1.92 -28.49 16.33
CA GLU A 339 3.03 -27.53 16.32
C GLU A 339 2.75 -26.32 15.42
N PHE A 340 2.12 -26.54 14.25
CA PHE A 340 1.74 -25.46 13.36
C PHE A 340 0.59 -24.62 13.95
N ALA A 341 -0.45 -25.24 14.50
CA ALA A 341 -1.54 -24.55 15.16
C ALA A 341 -1.04 -23.68 16.34
N LEU A 342 -0.15 -24.22 17.18
CA LEU A 342 0.45 -23.48 18.29
C LEU A 342 1.27 -22.29 17.79
N TYR A 343 2.06 -22.49 16.74
CA TYR A 343 2.79 -21.40 16.08
C TYR A 343 1.85 -20.28 15.58
N LEU A 344 0.73 -20.63 14.93
CA LEU A 344 -0.24 -19.65 14.44
C LEU A 344 -0.88 -18.86 15.58
N HIS A 345 -1.21 -19.55 16.68
CA HIS A 345 -1.76 -18.91 17.86
C HIS A 345 -0.78 -17.90 18.49
N CYS A 346 0.47 -18.31 18.73
CA CYS A 346 1.52 -17.44 19.26
C CYS A 346 1.80 -16.24 18.34
N LEU A 347 1.77 -16.46 17.03
CA LEU A 347 1.99 -15.39 16.07
C LEU A 347 0.84 -14.39 16.04
N LYS A 348 -0.41 -14.86 16.08
CA LYS A 348 -1.62 -14.01 16.12
C LYS A 348 -1.60 -13.10 17.34
N LEU A 349 -1.27 -13.64 18.52
CA LEU A 349 -1.11 -12.87 19.75
C LEU A 349 -0.03 -11.78 19.62
N ASN A 350 1.14 -12.14 19.10
CA ASN A 350 2.23 -11.18 18.88
C ASN A 350 1.85 -10.07 17.89
N LEU A 351 1.14 -10.42 16.81
CA LEU A 351 0.71 -9.46 15.80
C LEU A 351 -0.35 -8.50 16.34
N GLN A 352 -1.28 -8.98 17.16
CA GLN A 352 -2.30 -8.15 17.83
C GLN A 352 -1.67 -7.17 18.83
N GLN A 353 -0.75 -7.63 19.67
CA GLN A 353 -0.08 -6.78 20.67
C GLN A 353 0.76 -5.67 20.03
N SER A 354 1.33 -5.95 18.86
CA SER A 354 2.22 -5.01 18.18
C SER A 354 1.51 -3.91 17.39
N THR A 355 0.16 -3.83 17.42
CA THR A 355 -0.69 -2.94 16.58
C THR A 355 -0.42 -3.00 15.06
N HIS A 356 0.55 -3.79 14.61
CA HIS A 356 1.00 -3.94 13.22
C HIS A 356 -0.04 -4.60 12.28
N LEU A 357 -1.19 -5.02 12.79
CA LEU A 357 -2.29 -5.59 12.00
C LEU A 357 -3.69 -5.06 12.39
N ASN A 358 -3.77 -3.86 12.95
CA ASN A 358 -5.04 -3.14 13.00
C ASN A 358 -5.17 -2.28 11.74
N MET A 359 -5.21 -2.91 10.57
CA MET A 359 -5.67 -2.30 9.32
C MET A 359 -6.73 -3.23 8.73
N ASP A 360 -7.99 -2.91 8.97
CA ASP A 360 -9.13 -3.67 8.47
C ASP A 360 -10.25 -2.71 8.05
N ARG A 361 -11.35 -3.28 7.54
CA ARG A 361 -12.52 -2.48 7.17
C ARG A 361 -13.06 -1.64 8.32
N GLN A 362 -12.89 -2.04 9.59
CA GLN A 362 -13.38 -1.25 10.72
C GLN A 362 -12.63 0.09 10.82
N ASN A 363 -11.32 0.09 10.59
CA ASN A 363 -10.54 1.34 10.57
C ASN A 363 -10.92 2.25 9.40
N TRP A 364 -11.28 1.67 8.26
CA TRP A 364 -11.85 2.45 7.15
C TRP A 364 -13.19 3.08 7.54
N PHE A 365 -14.10 2.31 8.16
CA PHE A 365 -15.38 2.84 8.64
C PHE A 365 -15.19 3.91 9.72
N ALA A 366 -14.24 3.74 10.64
CA ALA A 366 -13.93 4.73 11.67
C ALA A 366 -13.44 6.04 11.05
N MET A 367 -12.58 5.97 10.02
CA MET A 367 -12.10 7.14 9.29
C MET A 367 -13.24 7.86 8.56
N MET A 368 -14.15 7.11 7.91
CA MET A 368 -15.33 7.67 7.27
C MET A 368 -16.27 8.34 8.28
N SER A 369 -16.53 7.69 9.41
CA SER A 369 -17.32 8.24 10.50
C SER A 369 -16.71 9.53 11.03
N ALA A 370 -15.39 9.56 11.24
CA ALA A 370 -14.70 10.75 11.71
C ALA A 370 -14.77 11.90 10.69
N ALA A 371 -14.64 11.62 9.39
CA ALA A 371 -14.79 12.64 8.34
C ALA A 371 -16.19 13.27 8.35
N VAL A 372 -17.23 12.44 8.50
CA VAL A 372 -18.63 12.90 8.64
C VAL A 372 -18.79 13.72 9.91
N THR A 373 -18.26 13.27 11.05
CA THR A 373 -18.34 14.01 12.32
C THR A 373 -17.66 15.37 12.23
N ILE A 374 -16.44 15.44 11.66
CA ILE A 374 -15.72 16.71 11.44
C ILE A 374 -16.57 17.66 10.60
N THR A 375 -17.15 17.15 9.51
CA THR A 375 -18.04 17.93 8.64
C THR A 375 -19.23 18.49 9.42
N ILE A 376 -19.93 17.66 10.20
CA ILE A 376 -21.08 18.10 11.02
C ILE A 376 -20.65 19.19 12.00
N VAL A 377 -19.54 19.00 12.71
CA VAL A 377 -19.02 19.96 13.68
C VAL A 377 -18.69 21.30 13.01
N PHE A 378 -18.02 21.29 11.86
CA PHE A 378 -17.72 22.51 11.13
C PHE A 378 -18.98 23.22 10.63
N THR A 379 -19.95 22.49 10.09
CA THR A 379 -21.23 23.07 9.68
C THR A 379 -21.98 23.69 10.86
N GLN A 380 -22.03 23.01 12.02
CA GLN A 380 -22.69 23.53 13.22
C GLN A 380 -21.97 24.76 13.79
N ALA A 381 -20.65 24.72 13.86
CA ALA A 381 -19.85 25.87 14.34
C ALA A 381 -20.05 27.10 13.45
N HIS A 382 -20.17 26.90 12.13
CA HIS A 382 -20.44 27.97 11.18
C HIS A 382 -21.85 28.56 11.36
N LEU A 383 -22.89 27.72 11.45
CA LEU A 383 -24.27 28.17 11.66
C LEU A 383 -24.47 28.87 13.02
N GLY A 384 -23.75 28.44 14.06
CA GLY A 384 -23.78 29.07 15.38
C GLY A 384 -23.13 30.47 15.43
N GLN A 385 -22.34 30.85 14.42
CA GLN A 385 -21.74 32.19 14.31
C GLN A 385 -22.60 33.17 13.47
N SER A 386 -23.61 32.67 12.76
CA SER A 386 -24.51 33.46 11.92
C SER A 386 -25.80 33.94 12.62
N VAL A 387 -25.80 33.99 13.96
CA VAL A 387 -26.91 34.51 14.79
C VAL A 387 -26.48 35.76 15.54
#